data_AF-X0SGI5-F1
#
_entry.id   AF-X0SGI5-F1
#
_cell.length_a   1.000
_cell.length_b   1.000
_cell.length_c   1.000
_cell.angle_alpha   90.00
_cell.angle_beta   90.00
_cell.angle_gamma   90.00
#
_symmetry.space_group_name_H-M   'P 1'
#
loop_
_entity.id
_entity.type
_entity.pdbx_description
1 polymer ?
#
loop_
_entity_poly.entity_id
_entity_poly.type
_entity_poly.pdbx_seq_one_letter_code
_entity_poly.pdbx_strand_id
1 'polypeptide(L)' 'AKKLNRKFLGIEFETEYCLLAAKRLHLAGLDTTIQGYSNGVFWERNTLNTLKTSPNRAQISSNRAATVKER' A
#
# COMPACT_ATOMS: atom_id res chain seq x y z
N ALA A 1 -3.27 14.52 2.84
CA ALA A 1 -2.02 15.30 3.03
C ALA A 1 -1.09 14.66 4.07
N LYS A 2 -1.51 14.54 5.34
CA LYS A 2 -0.65 13.99 6.42
C LYS A 2 -0.05 12.60 6.13
N LYS A 3 -0.87 11.63 5.69
CA LYS A 3 -0.38 10.27 5.33
C LYS A 3 0.68 10.26 4.21
N LEU A 4 0.73 11.30 3.39
CA LEU A 4 1.70 11.48 2.30
C LEU A 4 2.81 12.49 2.65
N ASN A 5 2.93 12.88 3.93
CA ASN A 5 3.86 13.90 4.40
C ASN A 5 3.79 15.23 3.61
N ARG A 6 2.59 15.64 3.21
CA ARG A 6 2.36 16.94 2.54
C ARG A 6 1.91 17.98 3.56
N LYS A 7 2.27 19.25 3.35
CA LYS A 7 1.74 20.38 4.13
C LYS A 7 0.21 20.49 3.95
N PHE A 8 -0.50 20.91 5.00
CA PHE A 8 -1.95 21.11 4.98
C PHE A 8 -2.37 22.17 6.00
N LEU A 9 -3.53 22.78 5.76
CA LEU A 9 -4.26 23.67 6.65
C LEU A 9 -5.75 23.33 6.52
N GLY A 10 -6.49 23.38 7.63
CA GLY A 10 -7.94 23.22 7.65
C GLY A 10 -8.55 24.32 8.51
N ILE A 11 -9.67 24.88 8.06
CA ILE A 11 -10.45 25.90 8.78
C ILE A 11 -11.88 25.39 8.82
N GLU A 12 -12.46 25.31 10.01
CA GLU A 12 -13.83 24.86 10.21
C GLU A 12 -14.53 25.74 11.25
N PHE A 13 -15.83 25.95 11.05
CA PHE A 13 -16.65 26.77 11.95
C PHE A 13 -17.33 25.92 13.03
N GLU A 14 -17.85 24.75 12.65
CA GLU A 14 -18.57 23.88 13.58
C GLU A 14 -17.59 23.10 14.47
N THR A 15 -17.85 23.11 15.77
CA THR A 15 -16.95 22.51 16.77
C THR A 15 -16.84 21.00 16.56
N GLU A 16 -17.94 20.34 16.23
CA GLU A 16 -17.95 18.89 15.97
C GLU A 16 -17.00 18.52 14.82
N TYR A 17 -16.97 19.30 13.75
CA TYR A 17 -16.12 19.04 12.61
C TYR A 17 -14.64 19.31 12.90
N CYS A 18 -14.34 20.33 13.71
CA CYS A 18 -12.98 20.55 14.24
C CYS A 18 -12.47 19.31 14.99
N LEU A 19 -13.30 18.72 15.86
CA LEU A 19 -12.93 17.54 16.65
C LEU A 19 -12.78 16.29 15.76
N LEU A 20 -13.68 16.09 14.80
CA LEU A 20 -13.56 14.99 13.83
C LEU A 20 -12.29 15.12 12.97
N ALA A 21 -11.94 16.32 12.53
CA ALA A 21 -10.71 16.59 11.80
C ALA A 21 -9.47 16.26 12.65
N ALA A 22 -9.44 16.71 13.91
CA ALA A 22 -8.36 16.41 14.85
C ALA A 22 -8.20 14.90 15.08
N LYS A 23 -9.30 14.17 15.30
CA LYS A 23 -9.29 12.70 15.44
C LYS A 23 -8.72 12.01 14.19
N ARG A 24 -9.18 12.40 13.00
CA ARG A 24 -8.65 11.86 11.72
C ARG A 24 -7.16 12.16 11.55
N LEU A 25 -6.71 13.34 11.98
CA LEU A 25 -5.31 13.75 11.90
C LEU A 25 -4.40 12.99 12.87
N HIS A 26 -4.91 12.64 14.04
CA HIS A 26 -4.24 11.76 15.00
C HIS A 26 -4.10 10.35 14.42
N LEU A 27 -5.20 9.76 13.94
CA LEU A 27 -5.19 8.43 13.33
C LEU A 27 -4.26 8.34 12.11
N ALA A 28 -4.23 9.37 11.28
CA ALA A 28 -3.32 9.45 10.13
C ALA A 28 -1.83 9.54 10.50
N GLY A 29 -1.51 9.89 11.75
CA GLY A 29 -0.14 9.85 12.28
C GLY A 29 0.25 8.48 12.85
N LEU A 30 -0.71 7.71 13.34
CA LEU A 30 -0.50 6.35 13.82
C LEU A 30 -0.37 5.34 12.68
N ASP A 31 -1.19 5.51 11.64
CA ASP A 31 -1.18 4.66 10.46
C ASP A 31 -1.17 5.51 9.18
N THR A 32 -0.01 5.52 8.53
CA THR A 32 0.21 6.23 7.26
C THR A 32 -0.14 5.39 6.03
N THR A 33 -0.58 4.14 6.20
CA THR A 33 -0.98 3.30 5.08
C THR A 33 -2.19 3.91 4.36
N ILE A 34 -2.17 3.82 3.03
CA ILE A 34 -3.24 4.30 2.17
C ILE A 34 -3.65 3.12 1.29
N GLN A 35 -4.94 2.78 1.34
CA GLN A 35 -5.48 1.73 0.48
C GLN A 35 -5.24 2.08 -1.00
N GLY A 36 -4.71 1.13 -1.75
CA GLY A 36 -4.42 1.33 -3.17
C GLY A 36 -3.19 2.19 -3.45
N TYR A 37 -2.39 2.57 -2.46
CA TYR A 37 -1.13 3.29 -2.66
C TYR A 37 0.06 2.38 -2.36
N SER A 38 0.91 2.13 -3.35
CA SER A 38 2.12 1.32 -3.19
C SER A 38 3.20 1.80 -4.16
N ASN A 39 4.46 1.70 -3.75
CA ASN A 39 5.62 2.07 -4.58
C ASN A 39 5.54 3.52 -5.12
N GLY A 40 4.95 4.43 -4.35
CA GLY A 40 4.83 5.84 -4.73
C GLY A 40 3.66 6.17 -5.66
N VAL A 41 2.91 5.18 -6.15
CA VAL A 41 1.82 5.33 -7.11
C VAL A 41 0.49 4.81 -6.56
N PHE A 42 -0.61 5.40 -7.05
CA PHE A 42 -1.95 4.88 -6.81
C PHE A 42 -2.26 3.81 -7.84
N TRP A 43 -2.62 2.63 -7.36
CA TRP A 43 -3.12 1.53 -8.17
C TRP A 43 -4.63 1.67 -8.36
N GLU A 44 -5.14 1.03 -9.41
CA GLU A 44 -6.57 0.93 -9.63
C GLU A 44 -7.25 0.26 -8.44
N ARG A 45 -8.51 0.61 -8.22
CA ARG A 45 -9.27 0.05 -7.11
C ARG A 45 -9.35 -1.47 -7.26
N ASN A 46 -9.18 -2.18 -6.16
CA ASN A 46 -9.29 -3.64 -6.06
C ASN A 46 -8.28 -4.48 -6.88
N THR A 47 -7.28 -3.89 -7.54
CA THR A 47 -6.27 -4.64 -8.31
C THR A 47 -5.15 -5.22 -7.44
N LEU A 48 -4.89 -4.67 -6.26
CA LEU A 48 -3.90 -5.25 -5.33
C LEU A 48 -4.23 -6.69 -4.91
N ASN A 49 -5.51 -7.09 -4.95
CA ASN A 49 -5.91 -8.46 -4.64
C ASN A 49 -5.69 -9.43 -5.82
N THR A 50 -5.61 -8.93 -7.07
CA THR A 50 -5.32 -9.74 -8.26
C THR A 50 -3.83 -10.02 -8.45
N LEU A 51 -2.96 -9.20 -7.83
CA LEU A 51 -1.50 -9.43 -7.80
C LEU A 51 -1.08 -10.62 -6.90
N LYS A 52 -1.97 -11.12 -6.03
CA LYS A 52 -1.67 -12.19 -5.07
C LYS A 52 -1.80 -13.63 -5.61
N THR A 53 -1.96 -13.79 -6.92
CA THR A 53 -1.98 -15.10 -7.58
C THR A 53 -0.72 -15.35 -8.38
N SER A 54 0.37 -15.67 -7.68
CA SER A 54 1.49 -16.44 -8.24
C SER A 54 2.15 -17.23 -7.12
N PRO A 55 1.87 -18.53 -6.97
CA PRO A 55 2.69 -19.34 -6.11
C PRO A 55 4.07 -19.49 -6.78
N ASN A 56 5.09 -19.07 -6.04
CA ASN A 56 6.40 -19.73 -5.99
C ASN A 56 7.39 -19.50 -7.14
N ARG A 57 8.14 -18.39 -7.09
CA ARG A 57 9.40 -18.20 -7.85
C ARG A 57 10.59 -18.98 -7.24
N ALA A 58 10.44 -19.59 -6.07
CA ALA A 58 11.53 -20.32 -5.39
C ALA A 58 11.76 -21.76 -5.91
N GLN A 59 10.95 -22.26 -6.86
CA GLN A 59 11.11 -23.60 -7.45
C GLN A 59 11.84 -23.63 -8.81
N ILE A 60 12.11 -22.47 -9.43
CA ILE A 60 12.66 -22.44 -10.81
C ILE A 60 14.19 -22.67 -10.82
N SER A 61 14.89 -22.49 -9.70
CA SER A 61 16.35 -22.66 -9.63
C SER A 61 16.83 -24.10 -9.43
N SER A 62 15.96 -25.04 -9.00
CA SER A 62 16.37 -26.44 -8.77
C SER A 62 16.33 -27.32 -10.03
N ASN A 63 15.59 -26.94 -11.08
CA ASN A 63 15.31 -27.84 -12.21
C ASN A 63 16.27 -27.68 -13.40
N ARG A 64 17.22 -26.72 -13.37
CA ARG A 64 18.20 -26.56 -14.47
C ARG A 64 19.38 -27.53 -14.43
N ALA A 65 19.58 -28.26 -13.33
CA ALA A 65 20.72 -29.18 -13.18
C ALA A 65 20.46 -30.59 -13.76
N ALA A 66 19.22 -30.96 -14.07
CA ALA A 66 18.86 -32.34 -14.43
C ALA A 66 18.83 -32.65 -15.95
N THR A 67 18.97 -31.64 -16.83
CA THR A 67 18.72 -31.83 -18.30
C THR A 67 19.99 -32.00 -19.15
N VAL A 68 21.19 -32.07 -18.56
CA VAL A 68 22.46 -32.11 -19.35
C VAL A 68 23.12 -33.50 -19.40
N LYS A 69 22.48 -34.59 -18.95
CA LYS A 69 23.14 -35.90 -18.81
C LYS A 69 22.58 -37.06 -19.65
N GLU A 70 22.10 -36.79 -20.85
CA GLU A 70 21.92 -37.82 -21.89
C GLU A 70 22.53 -37.36 -23.22
N ARG A 71 23.82 -37.67 -23.36
CA ARG A 71 24.51 -37.97 -24.62
C ARG A 71 25.47 -39.12 -24.35
#